data_AF-A0A3D4IKL8-F1
#
_entry.id   AF-A0A3D4IKL8-F1
#
_cell.length_a   1.000
_cell.length_b   1.000
_cell.length_c   1.000
_cell.angle_alpha   90.00
_cell.angle_beta   90.00
_cell.angle_gamma   90.00
#
_symmetry.space_group_name_H-M   'P 1'
#
loop_
_entity.id
_entity.type
_entity.pdbx_description
1 polymer ?
#
loop_
_entity_poly.entity_id
_entity_poly.type
_entity_poly.pdbx_seq_one_letter_code
_entity_poly.pdbx_strand_id
1 'polypeptide(L)'
;TGLTGFSARDVAEVAVSEHDAFALAFPLGKRSETPNGLLSSQRLDMLLSRLLVRADSLQDFMKLPTPFACTGTDVENGTAKLFTQGNLHQSIRASMAIPGVFSPVEMDGRYYFDGGVARNLPV
;
A
#
# COMPACT_ATOMS: atom_id res chain seq x y z
N THR A 1 20.51 -3.86 -20.76
CA THR A 1 19.61 -2.72 -21.05
C THR A 1 18.25 -3.29 -21.39
N GLY A 2 17.18 -2.91 -20.67
CA GLY A 2 15.80 -3.35 -20.96
C GLY A 2 15.01 -3.85 -19.75
N LEU A 3 14.66 -2.96 -18.82
CA LEU A 3 13.57 -3.18 -17.86
C LEU A 3 12.29 -2.57 -18.48
N THR A 4 11.71 -3.25 -19.47
CA THR A 4 10.45 -2.83 -20.10
C THR A 4 9.43 -3.95 -19.90
N GLY A 5 8.78 -3.96 -18.75
CA GLY A 5 7.81 -5.01 -18.40
C GLY A 5 6.38 -4.52 -18.19
N PHE A 6 6.16 -3.22 -18.01
CA PHE A 6 4.84 -2.66 -17.74
C PHE A 6 4.64 -1.35 -18.49
N SER A 7 3.54 -1.25 -19.21
CA SER A 7 3.03 -0.02 -19.78
C SER A 7 2.33 0.81 -18.69
N ALA A 8 2.20 2.12 -18.90
CA ALA A 8 1.40 2.97 -18.03
C ALA A 8 -0.06 2.46 -17.88
N ARG A 9 -0.55 1.67 -18.84
CA ARG A 9 -1.86 1.02 -18.76
C ARG A 9 -1.91 -0.10 -17.73
N ASP A 10 -0.84 -0.88 -17.57
CA ASP A 10 -0.79 -1.97 -16.59
C ASP A 10 -0.82 -1.42 -15.16
N VAL A 11 -0.17 -0.27 -14.95
CA VAL A 11 -0.22 0.48 -13.69
C VAL A 11 -1.60 1.11 -13.48
N ALA A 12 -2.22 1.64 -14.55
CA ALA A 12 -3.55 2.24 -14.49
C ALA A 12 -4.67 1.21 -14.27
N GLU A 13 -4.57 -0.01 -14.80
CA GLU A 13 -5.58 -1.07 -14.61
C GLU A 13 -5.72 -1.44 -13.12
N VAL A 14 -4.59 -1.50 -12.40
CA VAL A 14 -4.59 -1.72 -10.93
C VAL A 14 -5.28 -0.56 -10.20
N ALA A 15 -5.17 0.67 -10.70
CA ALA A 15 -5.77 1.86 -10.10
C ALA A 15 -7.27 2.06 -10.45
N VAL A 16 -7.71 1.61 -11.63
CA VAL A 16 -9.05 1.91 -12.18
C VAL A 16 -10.15 0.98 -11.66
N SER A 17 -9.81 -0.15 -11.02
CA SER A 17 -10.81 -1.11 -10.48
C SER A 17 -11.60 -0.61 -9.25
N GLU A 18 -11.33 0.59 -8.74
CA GLU A 18 -11.48 0.90 -7.31
C GLU A 18 -12.35 2.15 -7.01
N HIS A 19 -13.25 2.54 -7.92
CA HIS A 19 -13.89 3.87 -7.82
C HIS A 19 -15.09 4.01 -6.87
N ASP A 20 -15.68 2.94 -6.31
CA ASP A 20 -16.94 3.06 -5.53
C ASP A 20 -16.88 2.61 -4.05
N ALA A 21 -15.75 2.10 -3.55
CA ALA A 21 -15.73 1.39 -2.26
C ALA A 21 -15.58 2.27 -1.00
N PHE A 22 -15.03 3.49 -1.13
CA PHE A 22 -14.61 4.30 0.02
C PHE A 22 -15.77 4.85 0.87
N ALA A 23 -16.85 5.31 0.23
CA ALA A 23 -17.95 6.00 0.93
C ALA A 23 -18.87 5.05 1.73
N LEU A 24 -18.91 3.76 1.38
CA LEU A 24 -19.85 2.79 1.95
C LEU A 24 -19.22 1.83 2.97
N ALA A 25 -17.93 1.54 2.84
CA ALA A 25 -17.28 0.53 3.68
C ALA A 25 -16.93 1.03 5.10
N PHE A 26 -16.57 2.31 5.25
CA PHE A 26 -16.08 2.86 6.52
C PHE A 26 -17.14 2.89 7.64
N PRO A 27 -18.41 3.26 7.40
CA PRO A 27 -19.43 3.23 8.46
C PRO A 27 -19.95 1.83 8.81
N LEU A 28 -19.72 0.83 7.93
CA LEU A 28 -20.37 -0.48 8.04
C LEU A 28 -19.50 -1.57 8.70
N GLY A 29 -18.25 -1.28 9.05
CA GLY A 29 -17.35 -2.26 9.68
C GLY A 29 -17.13 -3.53 8.84
N LYS A 30 -17.43 -3.49 7.54
CA LYS A 30 -17.29 -4.64 6.64
C LYS A 30 -15.95 -4.56 5.92
N ARG A 31 -15.09 -5.50 6.26
CA ARG A 31 -13.91 -5.87 5.46
C ARG A 31 -14.35 -6.04 4.00
N SER A 32 -13.83 -5.21 3.11
CA SER A 32 -14.02 -5.40 1.67
C SER A 32 -13.12 -6.55 1.23
N GLU A 33 -13.55 -7.78 1.51
CA GLU A 33 -13.00 -9.01 0.94
C GLU A 33 -13.69 -9.29 -0.40
N THR A 34 -13.90 -8.26 -1.22
CA THR A 34 -14.47 -8.50 -2.54
C THR A 34 -13.41 -9.23 -3.39
N PRO A 35 -13.80 -10.23 -4.20
CA PRO A 35 -12.86 -10.99 -5.01
C PRO A 35 -11.95 -10.12 -5.89
N ASN A 36 -12.46 -8.98 -6.35
CA ASN A 36 -11.70 -8.03 -7.17
C ASN A 36 -10.60 -7.30 -6.38
N GLY A 37 -10.87 -6.84 -5.16
CA GLY A 37 -9.87 -6.18 -4.30
C GLY A 37 -8.73 -7.10 -3.83
N LEU A 38 -9.03 -8.39 -3.69
CA LEU A 38 -8.02 -9.42 -3.40
C LEU A 38 -7.15 -9.71 -4.64
N LEU A 39 -7.75 -9.81 -5.82
CA LEU A 39 -7.01 -9.99 -7.08
C LEU A 39 -6.14 -8.78 -7.41
N SER A 40 -6.62 -7.56 -7.17
CA SER A 40 -5.85 -6.32 -7.37
C SER A 40 -4.68 -6.24 -6.39
N SER A 41 -4.89 -6.61 -5.12
CA SER A 41 -3.84 -6.73 -4.09
C SER A 41 -2.72 -7.69 -4.52
N GLN A 42 -3.07 -8.91 -4.96
CA GLN A 42 -2.08 -9.91 -5.37
C GLN A 42 -1.28 -9.47 -6.60
N ARG A 43 -1.94 -8.82 -7.57
CA ARG A 43 -1.26 -8.26 -8.75
C ARG A 43 -0.29 -7.15 -8.35
N LEU A 44 -0.71 -6.22 -7.50
CA LEU A 44 0.16 -5.15 -6.98
C LEU A 44 1.36 -5.72 -6.21
N ASP A 45 1.13 -6.74 -5.38
CA ASP A 45 2.19 -7.42 -4.63
C ASP A 45 3.24 -8.02 -5.55
N MET A 46 2.82 -8.69 -6.62
CA MET A 46 3.74 -9.27 -7.61
C MET A 46 4.51 -8.18 -8.37
N LEU A 47 3.86 -7.08 -8.74
CA LEU A 47 4.51 -5.94 -9.39
C LEU A 47 5.60 -5.35 -8.51
N LEU A 48 5.26 -5.03 -7.27
CA LEU A 48 6.21 -4.43 -6.31
C LEU A 48 7.35 -5.40 -6.01
N SER A 49 7.08 -6.70 -5.83
CA SER A 49 8.13 -7.70 -5.60
C SER A 49 9.16 -7.71 -6.74
N ARG A 50 8.70 -7.61 -7.99
CA ARG A 50 9.59 -7.57 -9.16
C ARG A 50 10.36 -6.25 -9.28
N LEU A 51 9.71 -5.12 -9.01
CA LEU A 51 10.33 -3.79 -9.11
C LEU A 51 11.36 -3.54 -8.00
N LEU A 52 11.07 -4.04 -6.80
CA LEU A 52 11.84 -3.76 -5.59
C LEU A 52 12.89 -4.83 -5.28
N VAL A 53 12.98 -5.91 -6.07
CA VAL A 53 13.91 -7.03 -5.82
C VAL A 53 15.38 -6.59 -5.61
N ARG A 54 15.78 -5.46 -6.20
CA ARG A 54 17.15 -4.91 -6.05
C ARG A 54 17.36 -4.06 -4.80
N ALA A 55 16.27 -3.64 -4.16
CA ALA A 55 16.26 -2.76 -3.00
C ALA A 55 15.72 -3.46 -1.73
N ASP A 56 15.19 -4.67 -1.85
CA ASP A 56 14.59 -5.47 -0.76
C ASP A 56 15.56 -5.72 0.41
N SER A 57 16.85 -5.95 0.14
CA SER A 57 17.86 -6.17 1.19
C SER A 57 18.25 -4.92 1.97
N LEU A 58 17.81 -3.74 1.53
CA LEU A 58 18.20 -2.46 2.12
C LEU A 58 17.14 -2.00 3.13
N GLN A 59 17.51 -2.05 4.41
CA GLN A 59 16.59 -1.71 5.49
C GLN A 59 16.47 -0.21 5.79
N ASP A 60 17.42 0.61 5.35
CA ASP A 60 17.42 2.06 5.64
C ASP A 60 17.17 2.83 4.35
N PHE A 61 15.93 3.28 4.13
CA PHE A 61 15.48 3.85 2.86
C PHE A 61 16.19 5.16 2.51
N MET A 62 16.82 5.80 3.50
CA MET A 62 17.63 7.00 3.27
C MET A 62 18.95 6.69 2.53
N LYS A 63 19.35 5.42 2.47
CA LYS A 63 20.53 4.94 1.73
C LYS A 63 20.23 4.50 0.30
N LEU A 64 18.99 4.60 -0.15
CA LEU A 64 18.65 4.41 -1.57
C LEU A 64 19.31 5.51 -2.42
N PRO A 65 19.54 5.27 -3.73
CA PRO A 65 20.11 6.27 -4.63
C PRO A 65 19.38 7.62 -4.59
N THR A 66 18.05 7.56 -4.39
CA THR A 66 17.22 8.70 -4.00
C THR A 66 16.62 8.37 -2.63
N PRO A 67 16.92 9.16 -1.57
CA PRO A 67 16.33 8.96 -0.26
C PRO A 67 14.80 8.92 -0.34
N PHE A 68 14.19 7.94 0.32
CA PHE A 68 12.77 7.69 0.24
C PHE A 68 12.13 7.60 1.62
N ALA A 69 10.89 8.10 1.71
CA ALA A 69 10.02 7.89 2.85
C ALA A 69 8.57 7.80 2.36
N CYS A 70 7.75 7.02 3.07
CA CYS A 70 6.31 6.93 2.82
C CYS A 70 5.54 6.87 4.13
N THR A 71 4.24 7.07 4.10
CA THR A 71 3.40 7.07 5.29
C THR A 71 2.33 5.99 5.22
N GLY A 72 2.00 5.41 6.37
CA GLY A 72 0.82 4.57 6.54
C GLY A 72 -0.01 5.07 7.71
N THR A 73 -1.27 4.65 7.78
CA THR A 73 -2.17 4.93 8.90
C THR A 73 -2.33 3.67 9.72
N ASP A 74 -1.95 3.72 11.00
CA ASP A 74 -2.14 2.63 11.96
C ASP A 74 -3.64 2.41 12.16
N VAL A 75 -4.11 1.18 11.91
CA VAL A 75 -5.53 0.84 11.94
C VAL A 75 -6.12 0.95 13.36
N GLU A 76 -5.33 0.70 14.40
CA GLU A 76 -5.85 0.65 15.76
C GLU A 76 -6.14 2.04 16.34
N ASN A 77 -5.28 3.00 16.03
CA ASN A 77 -5.33 4.34 16.63
C ASN A 77 -5.50 5.47 15.60
N GLY A 78 -5.56 5.16 14.30
CA GLY A 78 -5.76 6.13 13.22
C GLY A 78 -4.58 7.07 12.98
N THR A 79 -3.43 6.87 13.61
CA THR A 79 -2.29 7.79 13.51
C THR A 79 -1.42 7.50 12.29
N ALA A 80 -0.81 8.56 11.74
CA ALA A 80 0.15 8.42 10.66
C ALA A 80 1.51 7.93 11.19
N LYS A 81 2.05 6.87 10.57
CA LYS A 81 3.41 6.38 10.75
C LYS A 81 4.24 6.74 9.53
N LEU A 82 5.38 7.40 9.75
CA LEU A 82 6.38 7.63 8.71
C LEU A 82 7.33 6.42 8.65
N PHE A 83 7.45 5.81 7.47
CA PHE A 83 8.40 4.75 7.19
C PHE A 83 9.62 5.32 6.49
N THR A 84 10.77 5.25 7.16
CA THR A 84 12.09 5.57 6.61
C THR A 84 13.03 4.36 6.63
N GLN A 85 12.59 3.25 7.22
CA GLN A 85 13.36 2.03 7.38
C GLN A 85 12.43 0.81 7.52
N GLY A 86 13.00 -0.39 7.39
CA GLY A 86 12.32 -1.69 7.52
C GLY A 86 12.27 -2.45 6.20
N ASN A 87 11.19 -3.22 5.98
CA ASN A 87 10.96 -3.88 4.70
C ASN A 87 10.31 -2.89 3.72
N LEU A 88 11.06 -2.51 2.67
CA LEU A 88 10.63 -1.50 1.69
C LEU A 88 9.34 -1.89 0.97
N HIS A 89 9.19 -3.17 0.61
CA HIS A 89 8.00 -3.67 -0.08
C HIS A 89 6.75 -3.52 0.79
N GLN A 90 6.81 -3.96 2.04
CA GLN A 90 5.71 -3.83 2.99
C GLN A 90 5.37 -2.37 3.29
N SER A 91 6.37 -1.50 3.46
CA SER A 91 6.14 -0.06 3.69
C SER A 91 5.42 0.60 2.50
N ILE A 92 5.82 0.29 1.26
CA ILE A 92 5.13 0.80 0.06
C ILE A 92 3.72 0.22 -0.04
N ARG A 93 3.53 -1.09 0.23
CA ARG A 93 2.21 -1.71 0.23
C ARG A 93 1.28 -1.10 1.27
N ALA A 94 1.77 -0.83 2.47
CA ALA A 94 1.02 -0.16 3.54
C ALA A 94 0.60 1.23 3.09
N SER A 95 1.53 1.99 2.51
CA SER A 95 1.27 3.34 1.99
C SER A 95 0.26 3.39 0.84
N MET A 96 -0.02 2.27 0.17
CA MET A 96 -0.99 2.18 -0.94
C MET A 96 -2.29 1.46 -0.54
N ALA A 97 -2.41 0.98 0.70
CA ALA A 97 -3.53 0.16 1.13
C ALA A 97 -4.77 1.01 1.43
N ILE A 98 -5.46 1.48 0.40
CA ILE A 98 -6.68 2.27 0.54
C ILE A 98 -7.78 1.41 1.20
N PRO A 99 -8.42 1.86 2.29
CA PRO A 99 -9.51 1.12 2.93
C PRO A 99 -10.68 0.88 1.97
N GLY A 100 -11.23 -0.35 1.99
CA GLY A 100 -12.32 -0.76 1.11
C GLY A 100 -11.87 -1.24 -0.28
N VAL A 101 -10.62 -0.94 -0.64
CA VAL A 101 -9.98 -1.24 -1.93
C VAL A 101 -8.96 -2.37 -1.75
N PHE A 102 -7.99 -2.16 -0.85
CA PHE A 102 -6.96 -3.14 -0.52
C PHE A 102 -7.05 -3.56 0.95
N SER A 103 -6.63 -4.80 1.23
CA SER A 103 -6.46 -5.27 2.61
C SER A 103 -5.33 -4.51 3.31
N PRO A 104 -5.43 -4.25 4.63
CA PRO A 104 -4.35 -3.61 5.38
C PRO A 104 -3.13 -4.52 5.41
N VAL A 105 -1.95 -3.90 5.51
CA VAL A 105 -0.67 -4.63 5.59
C VAL A 105 -0.29 -4.82 7.05
N GLU A 106 -0.02 -6.06 7.44
CA GLU A 106 0.51 -6.37 8.75
C GLU A 106 2.04 -6.19 8.77
N MET A 107 2.54 -5.43 9.73
CA MET A 107 3.97 -5.23 9.98
C MET A 107 4.18 -5.20 11.50
N ASP A 108 5.03 -6.10 12.02
CA ASP A 108 5.37 -6.19 13.44
C ASP A 108 4.14 -6.26 14.37
N GLY A 109 3.10 -7.01 13.97
CA GLY A 109 1.85 -7.17 14.72
C GLY A 109 0.92 -5.96 14.68
N ARG A 110 1.19 -4.96 13.85
CA ARG A 110 0.32 -3.80 13.61
C ARG A 110 -0.19 -3.79 12.17
N TYR A 111 -1.39 -3.28 11.98
CA TYR A 111 -2.00 -3.17 10.66
C TYR A 111 -1.95 -1.73 10.16
N TYR A 112 -1.68 -1.56 8.86
CA TYR A 112 -1.56 -0.25 8.24
C TYR A 112 -2.40 -0.14 6.96
N PHE A 113 -3.09 1.00 6.83
CA PHE A 113 -3.72 1.48 5.60
C PHE A 113 -2.92 2.65 4.99
N ASP A 114 -3.38 3.13 3.83
CA ASP A 114 -2.83 4.29 3.11
C ASP A 114 -2.69 5.53 4.02
N GLY A 115 -1.55 6.22 3.94
CA GLY A 115 -1.22 7.35 4.82
C GLY A 115 -2.08 8.60 4.62
N GLY A 116 -2.82 8.70 3.52
CA GLY A 116 -3.83 9.73 3.29
C GLY A 116 -5.08 9.57 4.15
N VAL A 117 -5.31 8.37 4.70
CA VAL A 117 -6.47 8.04 5.54
C VAL A 117 -6.42 8.77 6.88
N ALA A 118 -5.24 8.87 7.51
CA ALA A 118 -5.06 9.61 8.78
C ALA A 118 -5.50 11.08 8.71
N ARG A 119 -5.57 11.69 7.52
CA ARG A 119 -6.08 13.07 7.34
C ARG A 119 -7.61 13.16 7.36
N ASN A 120 -8.31 12.04 7.24
CA ASN A 120 -9.77 11.94 7.13
C ASN A 120 -10.42 11.10 8.25
N LEU A 121 -9.63 10.51 9.15
CA LEU A 121 -10.17 9.80 10.32
C LEU A 121 -10.53 10.82 11.42
N PRO A 122 -11.76 10.83 11.94
CA PRO A 122 -12.10 11.65 13.10
C PRO A 122 -11.29 11.16 14.32
N VAL A 123 -10.66 12.12 15.01
CA VAL A 123 -9.99 11.90 16.31
C VAL A 123 -11.01 11.75 17.44
#